data_AF-A0A6A5AS89-F1
#
_entry.id   AF-A0A6A5AS89-F1
#
_cell.length_a   1.000
_cell.length_b   1.000
_cell.length_c   1.000
_cell.angle_alpha   90.00
_cell.angle_beta   90.00
_cell.angle_gamma   90.00
#
_symmetry.space_group_name_H-M   'P 1'
#
loop_
_entity.id
_entity.type
_entity.pdbx_description
1 polymer ?
#
loop_
_entity_poly.entity_id
_entity_poly.type
_entity_poly.pdbx_seq_one_letter_code
_entity_poly.pdbx_strand_id
1 'polypeptide(L)'
;MWQEGADRKKKSEAKLVVGFMKLFLHDGLELDPNAPSYRDDVLRFGSLADQRVLSFVHDIAPNVRSSGSVLRVLREQHRIGALNTIIGLFNAKVAQGGIKDPTPIQHIATILVVDNM
;
A
#
# COMPACT_ATOMS: atom_id res chain seq x y z
N MET A 1 9.57 -8.86 27.99
CA MET A 1 10.08 -9.51 26.77
C MET A 1 8.99 -9.95 25.76
N TRP A 2 7.69 -10.02 26.12
CA TRP A 2 6.61 -10.44 25.21
C TRP A 2 5.98 -9.32 24.37
N GLN A 3 5.98 -8.06 24.85
CA GLN A 3 5.39 -6.93 24.11
C GLN A 3 6.18 -6.53 22.87
N GLU A 4 7.51 -6.58 22.92
CA GLU A 4 8.35 -6.14 21.80
C GLU A 4 8.15 -6.98 20.53
N GLY A 5 7.87 -8.28 20.67
CA GLY A 5 7.59 -9.16 19.52
C GLY A 5 6.27 -8.83 18.83
N ALA A 6 5.22 -8.55 19.60
CA ALA A 6 3.92 -8.15 19.09
C ALA A 6 3.97 -6.78 18.40
N ASP A 7 4.72 -5.83 18.96
CA ASP A 7 4.88 -4.49 18.39
C ASP A 7 5.70 -4.50 17.10
N ARG A 8 6.75 -5.33 17.03
CA ARG A 8 7.50 -5.57 15.79
C ARG A 8 6.61 -6.17 14.70
N LYS A 9 5.78 -7.16 15.04
CA LYS A 9 4.84 -7.78 14.08
C LYS A 9 3.84 -6.76 13.54
N LYS A 10 3.19 -6.00 14.41
CA LYS A 10 2.24 -4.94 14.02
C LYS A 10 2.89 -3.90 13.12
N LYS A 11 4.11 -3.47 13.44
CA LYS A 11 4.87 -2.52 12.61
C LYS A 11 5.19 -3.09 11.22
N SER A 12 5.54 -4.37 11.15
CA SER A 12 5.78 -5.05 9.87
C SER A 12 4.49 -5.16 9.05
N GLU A 13 3.38 -5.56 9.66
CA GLU A 13 2.08 -5.65 8.99
C GLU A 13 1.60 -4.29 8.48
N ALA A 14 1.75 -3.24 9.29
CA ALA A 14 1.42 -1.88 8.88
C ALA A 14 2.23 -1.43 7.65
N LYS A 15 3.54 -1.74 7.60
CA LYS A 15 4.38 -1.44 6.43
C LYS A 15 3.90 -2.18 5.17
N LEU A 16 3.46 -3.43 5.30
CA LEU A 16 2.94 -4.22 4.18
C LEU A 16 1.62 -3.66 3.66
N VAL A 17 0.70 -3.31 4.57
CA VAL A 17 -0.57 -2.67 4.21
C VAL A 17 -0.31 -1.35 3.49
N VAL A 18 0.60 -0.51 4.00
CA VAL A 18 1.00 0.74 3.32
C VAL A 18 1.61 0.47 1.93
N GLY A 19 2.36 -0.62 1.78
CA GLY A 19 2.88 -1.06 0.48
C GLY A 19 1.76 -1.36 -0.51
N PHE A 20 0.76 -2.14 -0.11
CA PHE A 20 -0.43 -2.38 -0.93
C PHE A 20 -1.21 -1.11 -1.20
N MET A 21 -1.45 -0.26 -0.21
CA MET A 21 -2.17 1.01 -0.34
C MET A 21 -1.59 1.90 -1.44
N LYS A 22 -0.26 1.98 -1.54
CA LYS A 22 0.41 2.79 -2.57
C LYS A 22 0.12 2.30 -3.99
N LEU A 23 -0.07 0.99 -4.20
CA LEU A 23 -0.46 0.45 -5.52
C LEU A 23 -1.81 1.03 -5.99
N PHE A 24 -2.73 1.28 -5.06
CA PHE A 24 -4.04 1.87 -5.35
C PHE A 24 -3.96 3.37 -5.69
N LEU A 25 -2.79 4.00 -5.61
CA LEU A 25 -2.52 5.38 -6.06
C LEU A 25 -1.85 5.42 -7.44
N HIS A 26 -2.12 4.43 -8.30
CA HIS A 26 -1.56 4.35 -9.65
C HIS A 26 -1.90 5.55 -10.56
N ASP A 27 -2.93 6.34 -10.22
CA ASP A 27 -3.26 7.58 -10.93
C ASP A 27 -2.24 8.70 -10.68
N GLY A 28 -1.49 8.61 -9.59
CA GLY A 28 -0.48 9.60 -9.17
C GLY A 28 -0.40 9.73 -7.65
N LEU A 29 0.83 9.84 -7.15
CA LEU A 29 1.16 10.17 -5.77
C LEU A 29 2.30 11.19 -5.85
N GLU A 30 2.01 12.44 -5.49
CA GLU A 30 3.00 13.51 -5.54
C GLU A 30 3.07 14.16 -4.16
N LEU A 31 4.16 13.87 -3.46
CA LEU A 31 4.47 14.40 -2.15
C LEU A 31 5.78 15.16 -2.23
N ASP A 32 5.73 16.48 -2.00
CA ASP A 32 6.90 17.33 -1.86
C ASP A 32 7.10 17.65 -0.37
N PRO A 33 8.17 17.14 0.28
CA PRO A 33 8.48 17.44 1.68
C PRO A 33 8.67 18.93 1.98
N ASN A 34 8.97 19.75 0.97
CA ASN A 34 9.20 21.18 1.14
C ASN A 34 7.93 22.00 0.91
N ALA A 35 6.86 21.39 0.40
CA ALA A 35 5.60 22.08 0.18
C ALA A 35 4.93 22.40 1.53
N PRO A 36 4.40 23.63 1.72
CA PRO A 36 3.59 23.94 2.90
C PRO A 36 2.37 23.01 3.06
N SER A 37 1.87 22.45 1.95
CA SER A 37 0.76 21.50 1.91
C SER A 37 1.15 20.06 2.23
N TYR A 38 2.44 19.74 2.43
CA TYR A 38 2.93 18.37 2.57
C TYR A 38 2.11 17.53 3.55
N ARG A 39 1.79 18.08 4.72
CA ARG A 39 1.01 17.38 5.75
C ARG A 39 -0.41 17.06 5.27
N ASP A 40 -1.05 18.02 4.62
CA ASP A 40 -2.42 17.86 4.11
C ASP A 40 -2.44 16.89 2.92
N ASP A 41 -1.42 16.94 2.06
CA ASP A 41 -1.26 16.00 0.96
C ASP A 41 -1.03 14.57 1.48
N VAL A 42 -0.19 14.37 2.50
CA VAL A 42 0.00 13.06 3.15
C VAL A 42 -1.34 12.52 3.68
N LEU A 43 -2.15 13.35 4.33
CA LEU A 43 -3.45 12.94 4.86
C LEU A 43 -4.46 12.64 3.75
N ARG A 44 -4.47 13.45 2.69
CA ARG A 44 -5.34 13.29 1.52
C ARG A 44 -5.02 11.99 0.78
N PHE A 45 -3.77 11.76 0.44
CA PHE A 45 -3.34 10.52 -0.24
C PHE A 45 -3.53 9.29 0.66
N GLY A 46 -3.26 9.41 1.96
CA GLY A 46 -3.52 8.35 2.93
C GLY A 46 -5.00 7.94 2.95
N SER A 47 -5.90 8.92 3.08
CA SER A 47 -7.36 8.70 3.06
C SER A 47 -7.84 8.12 1.73
N LEU A 48 -7.33 8.62 0.60
CA LEU A 48 -7.69 8.13 -0.72
C LEU A 48 -7.26 6.67 -0.93
N ALA A 49 -6.03 6.33 -0.53
CA ALA A 49 -5.52 4.98 -0.64
C ALA A 49 -6.32 4.01 0.25
N ASP A 50 -6.66 4.44 1.47
CA ASP A 50 -7.47 3.63 2.40
C ASP A 50 -8.86 3.35 1.83
N GLN A 51 -9.55 4.37 1.31
CA GLN A 51 -10.85 4.20 0.65
C GLN A 51 -10.79 3.22 -0.53
N ARG A 52 -9.76 3.33 -1.38
CA ARG A 52 -9.60 2.44 -2.55
C ARG A 52 -9.31 0.99 -2.14
N VAL A 53 -8.44 0.78 -1.16
CA VAL A 53 -8.17 -0.56 -0.61
C VAL A 53 -9.42 -1.15 0.03
N LEU A 54 -10.14 -0.37 0.84
CA LEU A 54 -11.36 -0.84 1.51
C LEU A 54 -12.47 -1.14 0.50
N SER A 55 -12.64 -0.34 -0.54
CA SER A 55 -13.58 -0.64 -1.63
C SER A 55 -13.24 -1.97 -2.31
N PHE A 56 -11.98 -2.14 -2.71
CA PHE A 56 -11.52 -3.38 -3.33
C PHE A 56 -11.72 -4.61 -2.42
N VAL A 57 -11.38 -4.49 -1.15
CA VAL A 57 -11.58 -5.58 -0.17
C VAL A 57 -13.06 -5.83 0.09
N HIS A 58 -13.89 -4.78 0.13
CA HIS A 58 -15.33 -4.92 0.36
C HIS A 58 -16.02 -5.70 -0.75
N ASP A 59 -15.61 -5.49 -2.01
CA ASP A 59 -16.16 -6.22 -3.16
C ASP A 59 -15.86 -7.73 -3.11
N ILE A 60 -14.80 -8.13 -2.39
CA ILE A 60 -14.36 -9.53 -2.25
C ILE A 60 -14.86 -10.14 -0.93
N ALA A 61 -14.83 -9.36 0.15
CA ALA A 61 -15.08 -9.78 1.51
C ALA A 61 -15.80 -8.66 2.30
N PRO A 62 -17.12 -8.51 2.10
CA PRO A 62 -17.88 -7.34 2.58
C PRO A 62 -17.91 -7.20 4.10
N ASN A 63 -17.61 -8.26 4.86
CA ASN A 63 -17.59 -8.27 6.32
C ASN A 63 -16.20 -8.00 6.93
N VAL A 64 -15.15 -7.83 6.11
CA VAL A 64 -13.79 -7.57 6.60
C VAL A 64 -13.63 -6.10 7.00
N ARG A 65 -13.17 -5.85 8.23
CA ARG A 65 -12.96 -4.50 8.78
C ARG A 65 -11.64 -4.31 9.51
N SER A 66 -10.97 -5.39 9.94
CA SER A 66 -9.70 -5.30 10.67
C SER A 66 -8.51 -5.26 9.70
N SER A 67 -7.46 -4.52 10.07
CA SER A 67 -6.23 -4.41 9.28
C SER A 67 -5.56 -5.76 8.98
N GLY A 68 -5.55 -6.68 9.96
CA GLY A 68 -5.02 -8.03 9.77
C GLY A 68 -5.80 -8.86 8.74
N SER A 69 -7.13 -8.76 8.76
CA SER A 69 -7.97 -9.45 7.78
C SER A 69 -7.89 -8.81 6.40
N VAL A 70 -7.81 -7.47 6.33
CA VAL A 70 -7.54 -6.72 5.08
C VAL A 70 -6.21 -7.19 4.45
N LEU A 71 -5.13 -7.25 5.23
CA LEU A 71 -3.84 -7.72 4.76
C LEU A 71 -3.89 -9.17 4.25
N ARG A 72 -4.64 -10.04 4.93
CA ARG A 72 -4.84 -11.43 4.50
C ARG A 72 -5.54 -11.48 3.13
N VAL A 73 -6.59 -10.69 2.93
CA VAL A 73 -7.28 -10.62 1.62
C VAL A 73 -6.32 -10.11 0.55
N LEU A 74 -5.61 -9.01 0.79
CA LEU A 74 -4.66 -8.42 -0.17
C LEU A 74 -3.55 -9.40 -0.59
N ARG A 75 -3.00 -10.18 0.36
CA ARG A 75 -2.03 -11.23 0.06
C ARG A 75 -2.58 -12.33 -0.83
N GLU A 76 -3.80 -12.79 -0.55
CA GLU A 76 -4.42 -13.82 -1.38
C GLU A 76 -4.71 -13.31 -2.79
N GLN A 77 -5.20 -12.07 -2.91
CA GLN A 77 -5.42 -11.42 -4.21
C GLN A 77 -4.12 -11.20 -4.99
N HIS A 78 -3.03 -10.86 -4.30
CA HIS A 78 -1.70 -10.82 -4.90
C HIS A 78 -1.28 -12.20 -5.44
N ARG A 79 -1.43 -13.26 -4.61
CA ARG A 79 -1.04 -14.63 -4.95
C ARG A 79 -1.75 -15.17 -6.19
N ILE A 80 -3.04 -14.84 -6.37
CA ILE A 80 -3.82 -15.26 -7.55
C ILE A 80 -3.67 -14.31 -8.75
N GLY A 81 -2.84 -13.26 -8.64
CA GLY A 81 -2.57 -12.30 -9.71
C GLY A 81 -3.65 -11.24 -9.92
N ALA A 82 -4.65 -11.14 -9.05
CA ALA A 82 -5.73 -10.16 -9.18
C ALA A 82 -5.25 -8.70 -9.04
N LEU A 83 -4.07 -8.49 -8.43
CA LEU A 83 -3.44 -7.17 -8.32
C LEU A 83 -2.49 -6.83 -9.48
N ASN A 84 -2.25 -7.75 -10.43
CA ASN A 84 -1.24 -7.56 -11.48
C ASN A 84 -1.51 -6.33 -12.35
N THR A 85 -2.78 -6.07 -12.69
CA THR A 85 -3.15 -4.88 -13.45
C THR A 85 -2.83 -3.60 -12.69
N ILE A 86 -3.17 -3.52 -11.40
CA ILE A 86 -2.90 -2.36 -10.55
C ILE A 86 -1.39 -2.16 -10.37
N ILE A 87 -0.64 -3.25 -10.17
CA ILE A 87 0.82 -3.23 -10.10
C ILE A 87 1.43 -2.71 -11.42
N GLY A 88 0.93 -3.18 -12.56
CA GLY A 88 1.37 -2.72 -13.88
C GLY A 88 1.13 -1.23 -14.10
N LEU A 89 -0.07 -0.74 -13.76
CA LEU A 89 -0.42 0.68 -13.83
C LEU A 89 0.48 1.53 -12.92
N PHE A 90 0.69 1.08 -11.67
CA PHE A 90 1.56 1.76 -10.72
C PHE A 90 3.00 1.85 -11.24
N ASN A 91 3.56 0.73 -11.71
CA ASN A 91 4.92 0.69 -12.26
C ASN A 91 5.08 1.57 -13.50
N ALA A 92 4.07 1.60 -14.39
CA ALA A 92 4.07 2.51 -15.53
C ALA A 92 4.09 3.98 -15.09
N LYS A 93 3.30 4.33 -14.07
CA LYS A 93 3.28 5.70 -13.51
C LYS A 93 4.61 6.08 -12.86
N VAL A 94 5.25 5.16 -12.14
CA VAL A 94 6.60 5.34 -11.59
C VAL A 94 7.61 5.61 -12.70
N ALA A 95 7.61 4.80 -13.77
CA ALA A 95 8.51 4.95 -14.90
C ALA A 95 8.35 6.30 -15.62
N GLN A 96 7.13 6.85 -15.62
CA GLN A 96 6.83 8.18 -16.17
C GLN A 96 7.19 9.35 -15.23
N GLY A 97 7.72 9.08 -14.04
CA GLY A 97 8.01 10.11 -13.03
C GLY A 97 6.77 10.68 -12.34
N GLY A 98 5.62 10.04 -12.50
CA GLY A 98 4.34 10.48 -11.95
C GLY A 98 4.09 10.06 -10.50
N ILE A 99 5.05 9.37 -9.88
CA ILE A 99 5.06 9.03 -8.46
C ILE A 99 6.29 9.70 -7.83
N LYS A 100 6.06 10.69 -6.97
CA LYS A 100 7.06 11.33 -6.11
C LYS A 100 6.70 11.02 -4.67
N ASP A 101 7.31 9.98 -4.12
CA ASP A 101 7.12 9.57 -2.73
C ASP A 101 8.45 9.74 -1.99
N PRO A 102 8.53 10.64 -0.99
CA PRO A 102 9.74 10.86 -0.21
C PRO A 102 10.03 9.71 0.74
N THR A 103 9.06 8.80 0.96
CA THR A 103 9.30 7.57 1.70
C THR A 103 10.20 6.66 0.85
N PRO A 104 11.36 6.21 1.36
CA PRO A 104 12.23 5.32 0.60
C PRO A 104 11.44 4.09 0.09
N ILE A 105 11.33 3.97 -1.25
CA ILE A 105 10.66 2.85 -1.94
C ILE A 105 11.43 1.52 -1.73
N GLN A 106 12.52 1.54 -0.96
CA GLN A 106 13.46 0.43 -0.75
C GLN A 106 12.85 -0.88 -0.23
N HIS A 107 11.57 -0.90 0.16
CA HIS A 107 10.89 -2.11 0.63
C HIS A 107 9.62 -2.51 -0.12
N ILE A 108 8.97 -1.66 -0.93
CA ILE A 108 7.65 -2.04 -1.50
C ILE A 108 7.82 -2.82 -2.80
N ALA A 109 8.71 -2.37 -3.68
CA ALA A 109 9.06 -3.11 -4.88
C ALA A 109 9.78 -4.43 -4.53
N THR A 110 10.62 -4.42 -3.49
CA THR A 110 11.33 -5.62 -3.04
C THR A 110 10.39 -6.64 -2.40
N ILE A 111 9.41 -6.23 -1.58
CA ILE A 111 8.53 -7.21 -0.91
C ILE A 111 7.56 -7.87 -1.91
N LEU A 112 7.06 -7.16 -2.91
CA LEU A 112 6.15 -7.74 -3.91
C LEU A 112 6.89 -8.61 -4.95
N VAL A 113 8.19 -8.37 -5.16
CA VAL A 113 9.04 -9.20 -6.04
C VAL A 113 9.60 -10.43 -5.32
N VAL A 114 9.88 -10.35 -4.02
CA VAL A 114 10.54 -11.42 -3.26
C VAL A 114 9.57 -12.50 -2.76
N ASP A 115 8.26 -12.22 -2.66
CA ASP A 115 7.24 -13.26 -2.40
C ASP A 115 6.94 -14.16 -3.65
N ASN A 116 7.70 -13.99 -4.73
CA ASN A 116 7.60 -14.77 -5.97
C ASN A 116 8.76 -15.77 -6.16
N MET A 117 9.43 -16.17 -5.07
CA MET A 117 10.40 -17.28 -5.01
C MET A 117 10.06 -18.27 -3.91
#